data_AF-A0A535PJT2-F1
#
_entry.id   AF-A0A535PJT2-F1
#
_cell.length_a   1.000
_cell.length_b   1.000
_cell.length_c   1.000
_cell.angle_alpha   90.00
_cell.angle_beta   90.00
_cell.angle_gamma   90.00
#
_symmetry.space_group_name_H-M   'P 1'
#
loop_
_entity.id
_entity.type
_entity.pdbx_description
1 polymer ?
#
loop_
_entity_poly.entity_id
_entity_poly.type
_entity_poly.pdbx_seq_one_letter_code
_entity_poly.pdbx_strand_id
1 'polypeptide(L)'
;MKIEAKNLTAQLLHRARGNPPSTLANSAISNCFPGLEFDFRNIWRRLFVGIELHEADNIVVAVDPRSPYKSLLHHRLLKVADQPTIVPVVGPLDGGTGRAVRLTSPPDNPDGVWTLEWSNAMAAIVHKYAGRKTRVRCEFTARKAMNAVGLKTDTKRKVVYLRVRSIFAKNSGGATIPVIDSEAVLPGELTQSLCSPWQNDYRECLCYYWASSRPDYVNVELDDDGVSTGNNWLSLKREPKEYFLNAGSPALITYAGLFREWQSRLRFIIGGRDAD
;
A
#
# COMPACT_ATOMS: atom_id res chain seq x y z
N MET A 1 23.07 -25.29 -0.97
CA MET A 1 23.97 -24.14 -0.79
C MET A 1 23.14 -22.88 -1.02
N LYS A 2 22.74 -22.18 0.04
CA LYS A 2 22.04 -20.88 -0.07
C LYS A 2 23.11 -19.85 -0.44
N ILE A 3 22.93 -19.14 -1.54
CA ILE A 3 23.80 -18.04 -1.93
C ILE A 3 23.48 -16.88 -0.98
N GLU A 4 24.30 -16.67 0.05
CA GLU A 4 24.29 -15.45 0.84
C GLU A 4 25.14 -14.42 0.10
N ALA A 5 24.51 -13.43 -0.51
CA ALA A 5 25.22 -12.37 -1.22
C ALA A 5 25.91 -11.44 -0.18
N LYS A 6 27.20 -11.67 0.10
CA LYS A 6 27.99 -10.82 1.02
C LYS A 6 28.24 -9.39 0.51
N ASN A 7 27.91 -9.10 -0.75
CA ASN A 7 28.11 -7.79 -1.37
C ASN A 7 26.79 -7.00 -1.35
N LEU A 8 26.61 -6.18 -0.30
CA LEU A 8 25.42 -5.34 -0.09
C LEU A 8 25.20 -4.33 -1.23
N THR A 9 26.27 -3.83 -1.85
CA THR A 9 26.19 -2.92 -3.00
C THR A 9 25.58 -3.60 -4.22
N ALA A 10 25.96 -4.86 -4.49
CA ALA A 10 25.37 -5.65 -5.56
C ALA A 10 23.88 -5.95 -5.33
N GLN A 11 23.45 -6.08 -4.06
CA GLN A 11 22.03 -6.23 -3.72
C GLN A 11 21.25 -4.93 -3.92
N LEU A 12 21.79 -3.78 -3.49
CA LEU A 12 21.17 -2.47 -3.67
C LEU A 12 20.98 -2.08 -5.15
N LEU A 13 21.92 -2.48 -6.01
CA LEU A 13 21.89 -2.22 -7.44
C LEU A 13 21.18 -3.32 -8.25
N HIS A 14 20.67 -4.37 -7.59
CA HIS A 14 19.96 -5.44 -8.29
C HIS A 14 18.57 -4.97 -8.74
N ARG A 15 18.34 -4.98 -10.06
CA ARG A 15 17.04 -4.67 -10.64
C ARG A 15 16.20 -5.93 -10.83
N ALA A 16 15.20 -6.10 -9.99
CA ALA A 16 14.21 -7.16 -10.14
C ALA A 16 13.41 -7.03 -11.45
N ARG A 17 12.91 -8.15 -11.96
CA ARG A 17 12.07 -8.17 -13.17
C ARG A 17 10.78 -7.39 -12.93
N GLY A 18 10.41 -6.53 -13.87
CA GLY A 18 9.18 -5.72 -13.79
C GLY A 18 9.39 -4.31 -13.22
N ASN A 19 10.52 -4.06 -12.54
CA ASN A 19 10.83 -2.74 -12.03
C ASN A 19 11.48 -1.85 -13.11
N PRO A 20 10.91 -0.67 -13.40
CA PRO A 20 11.61 0.35 -14.19
C PRO A 20 12.86 0.86 -13.44
N PRO A 21 13.86 1.45 -14.15
CA PRO A 21 15.11 1.90 -13.55
C PRO A 21 14.94 2.91 -12.39
N SER A 22 13.83 3.65 -12.37
CA SER A 22 13.53 4.70 -11.40
C SER A 22 12.69 4.22 -10.20
N THR A 23 12.49 2.91 -9.98
CA THR A 23 11.72 2.40 -8.83
C THR A 23 12.56 1.50 -7.93
N LEU A 24 13.88 1.62 -8.00
CA LEU A 24 14.80 0.91 -7.13
C LEU A 24 14.92 1.64 -5.79
N ALA A 25 15.25 0.90 -4.72
CA ALA A 25 15.44 1.48 -3.39
C ALA A 25 16.55 2.55 -3.36
N ASN A 26 17.55 2.48 -4.26
CA ASN A 26 18.59 3.50 -4.39
C ASN A 26 18.13 4.77 -5.12
N SER A 27 16.99 4.73 -5.82
CA SER A 27 16.35 5.91 -6.41
C SER A 27 15.33 6.57 -5.48
N ALA A 28 15.20 6.04 -4.26
CA ALA A 28 14.43 6.65 -3.20
C ALA A 28 14.98 8.02 -2.82
N ILE A 29 14.09 9.00 -2.73
CA ILE A 29 14.34 10.23 -1.99
C ILE A 29 13.60 10.06 -0.68
N SER A 30 14.33 9.84 0.41
CA SER A 30 13.73 9.70 1.74
C SER A 30 14.30 10.79 2.63
N ASN A 31 13.41 11.56 3.27
CA ASN A 31 13.74 12.18 4.55
C ASN A 31 13.61 11.10 5.66
N CYS A 32 14.02 11.41 6.90
CA CYS A 32 14.23 10.52 8.06
C CYS A 32 13.19 9.43 8.41
N PHE A 33 12.09 9.25 7.67
CA PHE A 33 11.06 8.26 7.91
C PHE A 33 10.82 7.40 6.64
N PRO A 34 11.25 6.12 6.61
CA PRO A 34 11.08 5.23 5.47
C PRO A 34 9.62 4.77 5.33
N GLY A 35 9.14 4.57 4.08
CA GLY A 35 7.86 3.91 3.84
C GLY A 35 7.10 4.31 2.58
N LEU A 36 7.53 5.36 1.86
CA LEU A 36 6.91 5.78 0.58
C LEU A 36 7.45 5.01 -0.62
N GLU A 37 8.61 4.41 -0.43
CA GLU A 37 9.33 3.62 -1.43
C GLU A 37 8.80 2.19 -1.52
N PHE A 38 7.86 1.83 -0.64
CA PHE A 38 7.36 0.47 -0.52
C PHE A 38 5.84 0.45 -0.39
N ASP A 39 5.18 -0.21 -1.32
CA ASP A 39 3.80 -0.65 -1.19
C ASP A 39 3.74 -1.92 -0.32
N PHE A 40 3.58 -1.70 0.99
CA PHE A 40 3.44 -2.76 1.98
C PHE A 40 2.18 -3.62 1.80
N ARG A 41 1.20 -3.20 0.97
CA ARG A 41 0.05 -4.07 0.63
C ARG A 41 0.52 -5.38 -0.02
N ASN A 42 1.66 -5.35 -0.71
CA ASN A 42 2.25 -6.53 -1.35
C ASN A 42 2.67 -7.62 -0.34
N ILE A 43 2.93 -7.29 0.93
CA ILE A 43 3.25 -8.29 1.98
C ILE A 43 2.11 -9.29 2.17
N TRP A 44 0.87 -8.85 1.97
CA TRP A 44 -0.32 -9.63 2.32
C TRP A 44 -0.77 -10.57 1.20
N ARG A 45 -0.31 -10.33 -0.04
CA ARG A 45 -0.73 -11.08 -1.24
C ARG A 45 -0.56 -12.59 -1.07
N ARG A 46 0.55 -13.02 -0.45
CA ARG A 46 0.88 -14.45 -0.22
C ARG A 46 0.76 -14.88 1.24
N LEU A 47 -0.09 -14.19 2.01
CA LEU A 47 -0.33 -14.52 3.42
C LEU A 47 -0.84 -15.96 3.58
N PHE A 48 -1.68 -16.44 2.67
CA PHE A 48 -2.18 -17.81 2.69
C PHE A 48 -1.37 -18.71 1.76
N VAL A 49 -0.86 -19.81 2.31
CA VAL A 49 -0.01 -20.73 1.56
C VAL A 49 -0.79 -21.38 0.41
N GLY A 50 -0.25 -21.26 -0.79
CA GLY A 50 -0.77 -21.89 -2.01
C GLY A 50 -1.73 -21.02 -2.82
N ILE A 51 -2.06 -19.80 -2.38
CA ILE A 51 -2.82 -18.81 -3.14
C ILE A 51 -2.17 -17.43 -3.07
N GLU A 52 -2.53 -16.57 -4.02
CA GLU A 52 -2.13 -15.16 -4.06
C GLU A 52 -3.40 -14.31 -4.21
N LEU A 53 -3.57 -13.37 -3.28
CA LEU A 53 -4.63 -12.36 -3.31
C LEU A 53 -4.15 -11.11 -4.03
N HIS A 54 -5.09 -10.33 -4.55
CA HIS A 54 -4.82 -8.97 -5.00
C HIS A 54 -4.39 -8.10 -3.82
N GLU A 55 -3.45 -7.17 -4.03
CA GLU A 55 -2.90 -6.33 -2.96
C GLU A 55 -3.93 -5.38 -2.35
N ALA A 56 -4.87 -4.91 -3.16
CA ALA A 56 -5.92 -3.97 -2.74
C ALA A 56 -7.34 -4.59 -2.69
N ASP A 57 -7.48 -5.90 -2.93
CA ASP A 57 -8.80 -6.50 -3.13
C ASP A 57 -8.83 -7.97 -2.71
N ASN A 58 -10.00 -8.50 -2.37
CA ASN A 58 -10.17 -9.83 -1.78
C ASN A 58 -10.24 -10.97 -2.79
N ILE A 59 -9.92 -10.73 -4.07
CA ILE A 59 -9.91 -11.74 -5.12
C ILE A 59 -8.60 -12.54 -5.16
N VAL A 60 -8.71 -13.84 -5.40
CA VAL A 60 -7.56 -14.71 -5.68
C VAL A 60 -7.12 -14.52 -7.13
N VAL A 61 -5.92 -13.98 -7.32
CA VAL A 61 -5.35 -13.64 -8.65
C VAL A 61 -4.38 -14.71 -9.16
N ALA A 62 -3.78 -15.49 -8.27
CA ALA A 62 -2.96 -16.62 -8.65
C ALA A 62 -3.05 -17.75 -7.61
N VAL A 63 -2.69 -18.95 -8.06
CA VAL A 63 -2.67 -20.17 -7.24
C VAL A 63 -1.42 -20.96 -7.62
N ASP A 64 -0.74 -21.51 -6.63
CA ASP A 64 0.39 -22.42 -6.89
C ASP A 64 -0.10 -23.63 -7.71
N PRO A 65 0.51 -23.94 -8.88
CA PRO A 65 0.14 -25.10 -9.70
C PRO A 65 0.21 -26.46 -8.99
N ARG A 66 0.90 -26.55 -7.86
CA ARG A 66 1.00 -27.76 -7.02
C ARG A 66 0.02 -27.76 -5.85
N SER A 67 -0.64 -26.63 -5.59
CA SER A 67 -1.59 -26.48 -4.51
C SER A 67 -2.93 -27.18 -4.83
N PRO A 68 -3.61 -27.77 -3.84
CA PRO A 68 -4.97 -28.32 -4.03
C PRO A 68 -6.02 -27.22 -4.24
N TYR A 69 -5.64 -25.94 -4.10
CA TYR A 69 -6.55 -24.80 -4.14
C TYR A 69 -6.77 -24.20 -5.54
N LYS A 70 -6.44 -24.93 -6.62
CA LYS A 70 -6.61 -24.45 -8.03
C LYS A 70 -8.00 -23.90 -8.32
N SER A 71 -9.02 -24.50 -7.71
CA SER A 71 -10.41 -24.08 -7.89
C SER A 71 -10.75 -22.73 -7.25
N LEU A 72 -9.87 -22.13 -6.46
CA LEU A 72 -10.07 -20.82 -5.85
C LEU A 72 -9.70 -19.65 -6.76
N LEU A 73 -9.07 -19.89 -7.91
CA LEU A 73 -8.71 -18.81 -8.83
C LEU A 73 -9.97 -18.00 -9.24
N HIS A 74 -9.91 -16.68 -9.06
CA HIS A 74 -11.00 -15.71 -9.26
C HIS A 74 -12.19 -15.84 -8.31
N HIS A 75 -12.04 -16.59 -7.21
CA HIS A 75 -12.96 -16.51 -6.08
C HIS A 75 -12.54 -15.39 -5.14
N ARG A 76 -13.50 -14.82 -4.41
CA ARG A 76 -13.23 -13.76 -3.45
C ARG A 76 -13.25 -14.31 -2.03
N LEU A 77 -12.25 -13.96 -1.24
CA LEU A 77 -12.16 -14.28 0.17
C LEU A 77 -13.14 -13.39 0.94
N LEU A 78 -14.17 -13.98 1.55
CA LEU A 78 -15.24 -13.27 2.25
C LEU A 78 -15.03 -13.25 3.76
N LYS A 79 -14.45 -14.33 4.32
CA LYS A 79 -14.17 -14.44 5.76
C LYS A 79 -12.90 -15.23 6.06
N VAL A 80 -12.26 -14.89 7.18
CA VAL A 80 -11.15 -15.63 7.78
C VAL A 80 -11.39 -15.76 9.29
N ALA A 81 -11.37 -16.96 9.84
CA ALA A 81 -11.72 -17.22 11.24
C ALA A 81 -13.03 -16.55 11.67
N ASP A 82 -14.05 -16.65 10.80
CA ASP A 82 -15.37 -16.04 10.94
C ASP A 82 -15.42 -14.50 10.88
N GLN A 83 -14.26 -13.83 10.81
CA GLN A 83 -14.15 -12.39 10.62
C GLN A 83 -14.33 -12.03 9.15
N PRO A 84 -15.19 -11.06 8.82
CA PRO A 84 -15.38 -10.61 7.45
C PRO A 84 -14.17 -9.83 6.94
N THR A 85 -13.84 -10.03 5.68
CA THR A 85 -12.79 -9.27 4.95
C THR A 85 -13.35 -8.11 4.15
N ILE A 86 -14.67 -7.92 4.18
CA ILE A 86 -15.39 -6.88 3.45
C ILE A 86 -16.28 -6.09 4.39
N VAL A 87 -16.50 -4.82 4.07
CA VAL A 87 -17.40 -3.92 4.78
C VAL A 87 -18.39 -3.22 3.84
N PRO A 88 -19.60 -2.93 4.32
CA PRO A 88 -20.44 -1.87 3.80
C PRO A 88 -19.70 -0.57 3.45
N VAL A 89 -19.92 -0.06 2.25
CA VAL A 89 -19.57 1.32 1.91
C VAL A 89 -20.80 2.19 2.10
N VAL A 90 -20.72 3.13 3.02
CA VAL A 90 -21.81 4.06 3.31
C VAL A 90 -21.29 5.47 3.09
N GLY A 91 -22.01 6.23 2.29
CA GLY A 91 -21.66 7.60 1.93
C GLY A 91 -21.99 8.59 3.05
N PRO A 92 -21.69 9.88 2.83
CA PRO A 92 -22.12 10.93 3.74
C PRO A 92 -23.64 10.91 3.93
N LEU A 93 -24.12 11.55 5.00
CA LEU A 93 -25.55 11.75 5.18
C LEU A 93 -26.09 12.50 3.98
N ASP A 94 -27.15 11.97 3.38
CA ASP A 94 -27.91 12.71 2.39
C ASP A 94 -28.48 13.97 3.05
N GLY A 95 -28.14 15.15 2.51
CA GLY A 95 -28.54 16.45 3.06
C GLY A 95 -30.06 16.66 3.08
N GLY A 96 -30.82 15.91 2.29
CA GLY A 96 -32.29 15.97 2.29
C GLY A 96 -32.94 15.07 3.35
N THR A 97 -32.42 13.85 3.55
CA THR A 97 -33.05 12.84 4.42
C THR A 97 -32.35 12.63 5.75
N GLY A 98 -31.13 13.14 5.91
CA GLY A 98 -30.28 12.93 7.09
C GLY A 98 -29.87 11.46 7.28
N ARG A 99 -30.03 10.60 6.27
CA ARG A 99 -29.72 9.17 6.34
C ARG A 99 -28.42 8.86 5.61
N ALA A 100 -27.65 7.94 6.17
CA ALA A 100 -26.45 7.43 5.54
C ALA A 100 -26.86 6.48 4.40
N VAL A 101 -26.40 6.76 3.17
CA VAL A 101 -26.80 6.00 1.98
C VAL A 101 -25.75 4.95 1.65
N ARG A 102 -26.19 3.71 1.40
CA ARG A 102 -25.32 2.64 0.88
C ARG A 102 -24.82 3.02 -0.51
N LEU A 103 -23.52 3.17 -0.68
CA LEU A 103 -22.94 3.50 -1.98
C LEU A 103 -22.85 2.23 -2.82
N THR A 104 -23.67 2.15 -3.86
CA THR A 104 -23.66 1.07 -4.85
C THR A 104 -23.30 1.63 -6.22
N SER A 105 -22.71 0.81 -7.07
CA SER A 105 -22.39 1.20 -8.45
C SER A 105 -22.66 0.03 -9.39
N PRO A 106 -23.93 -0.30 -9.68
CA PRO A 106 -24.26 -1.38 -10.63
C PRO A 106 -23.74 -1.07 -12.04
N PRO A 107 -23.21 -2.07 -12.79
CA PRO A 107 -23.15 -3.49 -12.43
C PRO A 107 -21.92 -3.90 -11.59
N ASP A 108 -20.99 -2.99 -11.32
CA ASP A 108 -19.65 -3.30 -10.79
C ASP A 108 -19.61 -3.55 -9.28
N ASN A 109 -20.46 -2.87 -8.50
CA ASN A 109 -20.58 -3.07 -7.06
C ASN A 109 -22.05 -2.90 -6.61
N PRO A 110 -22.94 -3.81 -7.00
CA PRO A 110 -24.36 -3.73 -6.63
C PRO A 110 -24.59 -3.91 -5.12
N ASP A 111 -23.68 -4.61 -4.44
CA ASP A 111 -23.77 -4.86 -3.00
C ASP A 111 -23.23 -3.71 -2.15
N GLY A 112 -22.56 -2.72 -2.78
CA GLY A 112 -21.94 -1.59 -2.12
C GLY A 112 -20.97 -2.00 -1.01
N VAL A 113 -20.12 -2.98 -1.29
CA VAL A 113 -19.12 -3.46 -0.33
C VAL A 113 -17.72 -3.14 -0.82
N TRP A 114 -16.79 -3.02 0.12
CA TRP A 114 -15.37 -2.88 -0.17
C TRP A 114 -14.54 -3.81 0.68
N THR A 115 -13.37 -4.19 0.17
CA THR A 115 -12.41 -5.00 0.91
C THR A 115 -11.77 -4.15 2.00
N LEU A 116 -11.74 -4.67 3.23
CA LEU A 116 -10.97 -4.06 4.31
C LEU A 116 -9.49 -4.13 3.98
N GLU A 117 -8.76 -3.05 4.25
CA GLU A 117 -7.30 -3.05 4.11
C GLU A 117 -6.70 -4.21 4.91
N TRP A 118 -5.73 -4.90 4.31
CA TRP A 118 -5.25 -6.19 4.79
C TRP A 118 -4.59 -6.15 6.16
N SER A 119 -3.81 -5.11 6.48
CA SER A 119 -3.20 -5.00 7.80
C SER A 119 -4.25 -4.95 8.91
N ASN A 120 -5.34 -4.21 8.69
CA ASN A 120 -6.47 -4.17 9.62
C ASN A 120 -7.24 -5.50 9.65
N ALA A 121 -7.54 -6.08 8.49
CA ALA A 121 -8.34 -7.31 8.41
C ALA A 121 -7.61 -8.55 8.94
N MET A 122 -6.27 -8.57 8.84
CA MET A 122 -5.46 -9.78 9.08
C MET A 122 -4.58 -9.70 10.34
N ALA A 123 -4.50 -8.56 11.05
CA ALA A 123 -3.65 -8.41 12.23
C ALA A 123 -3.86 -9.54 13.26
N ALA A 124 -5.10 -9.80 13.66
CA ALA A 124 -5.43 -10.86 14.61
C ALA A 124 -5.12 -12.26 14.05
N ILE A 125 -5.30 -12.46 12.75
CA ILE A 125 -5.02 -13.73 12.06
C ILE A 125 -3.52 -14.00 12.05
N VAL A 126 -2.70 -13.01 11.69
CA VAL A 126 -1.24 -13.10 11.70
C VAL A 126 -0.75 -13.40 13.11
N HIS A 127 -1.19 -12.62 14.10
CA HIS A 127 -0.80 -12.82 15.49
C HIS A 127 -1.08 -14.25 15.99
N LYS A 128 -2.24 -14.81 15.61
CA LYS A 128 -2.68 -16.13 16.08
C LYS A 128 -2.14 -17.31 15.26
N TYR A 129 -1.89 -17.16 13.95
CA TYR A 129 -1.63 -18.28 13.06
C TYR A 129 -0.33 -18.21 12.26
N ALA A 130 0.31 -17.04 12.14
CA ALA A 130 1.47 -16.87 11.26
C ALA A 130 2.62 -17.83 11.63
N GLY A 131 3.11 -18.56 10.61
CA GLY A 131 4.22 -19.50 10.76
C GLY A 131 3.88 -20.77 11.57
N ARG A 132 2.65 -20.91 12.06
CA ARG A 132 2.18 -22.12 12.76
C ARG A 132 1.74 -23.19 11.77
N LYS A 133 1.69 -24.44 12.23
CA LYS A 133 1.18 -25.57 11.42
C LYS A 133 -0.34 -25.61 11.34
N THR A 134 -1.02 -24.94 12.27
CA THR A 134 -2.48 -24.84 12.30
C THR A 134 -3.02 -24.12 11.08
N ARG A 135 -4.14 -24.60 10.56
CA ARG A 135 -4.84 -23.98 9.43
C ARG A 135 -6.00 -23.15 9.95
N VAL A 136 -6.25 -22.02 9.30
CA VAL A 136 -7.37 -21.13 9.59
C VAL A 136 -8.49 -21.37 8.59
N ARG A 137 -9.73 -21.33 9.08
CA ARG A 137 -10.94 -21.46 8.26
C ARG A 137 -11.11 -20.20 7.41
N CYS A 138 -11.22 -20.38 6.10
CA CYS A 138 -11.45 -19.31 5.14
C CYS A 138 -12.71 -19.62 4.33
N GLU A 139 -13.55 -18.61 4.14
CA GLU A 139 -14.75 -18.72 3.31
C GLU A 139 -14.59 -17.87 2.07
N PHE A 140 -14.84 -18.48 0.91
CA PHE A 140 -14.80 -17.83 -0.38
C PHE A 140 -16.18 -17.84 -1.03
N THR A 141 -16.38 -16.97 -2.02
CA THR A 141 -17.57 -17.01 -2.89
C THR A 141 -17.78 -18.42 -3.47
N ALA A 142 -19.03 -18.87 -3.64
CA ALA A 142 -19.33 -20.16 -4.25
C ALA A 142 -18.95 -20.22 -5.73
N ARG A 143 -19.08 -19.08 -6.42
CA ARG A 143 -18.75 -18.90 -7.84
C ARG A 143 -17.63 -17.87 -7.99
N LYS A 144 -16.94 -17.91 -9.14
CA LYS A 144 -15.96 -16.88 -9.51
C LYS A 144 -16.66 -15.54 -9.61
N ALA A 145 -16.01 -14.48 -9.13
CA ALA A 145 -16.58 -13.14 -9.13
C ALA A 145 -15.46 -12.10 -9.30
N MET A 146 -15.43 -11.47 -10.48
CA MET A 146 -14.50 -10.37 -10.78
C MET A 146 -14.89 -9.07 -10.09
N ASN A 147 -16.18 -8.92 -9.78
CA ASN A 147 -16.75 -7.77 -9.08
C ASN A 147 -16.91 -8.05 -7.58
N ALA A 148 -16.99 -7.01 -6.76
CA ALA A 148 -17.16 -7.13 -5.32
C ALA A 148 -18.49 -7.83 -4.99
N VAL A 149 -18.47 -8.74 -4.00
CA VAL A 149 -19.64 -9.53 -3.60
C VAL A 149 -19.84 -9.44 -2.09
N GLY A 150 -21.05 -9.09 -1.68
CA GLY A 150 -21.46 -8.98 -0.29
C GLY A 150 -21.78 -10.33 0.36
N LEU A 151 -21.60 -10.40 1.69
CA LEU A 151 -21.84 -11.62 2.47
C LEU A 151 -23.28 -12.17 2.39
N LYS A 152 -24.26 -11.29 2.14
CA LYS A 152 -25.68 -11.65 2.04
C LYS A 152 -26.04 -12.19 0.65
N THR A 153 -25.33 -11.72 -0.38
CA THR A 153 -25.53 -12.11 -1.78
C THR A 153 -25.04 -13.53 -2.01
N ASP A 154 -23.90 -13.90 -1.44
CA ASP A 154 -23.37 -15.26 -1.53
C ASP A 154 -23.59 -16.07 -0.24
N THR A 155 -24.73 -16.74 -0.21
CA THR A 155 -25.14 -17.61 0.90
C THR A 155 -24.51 -19.00 0.84
N LYS A 156 -24.14 -19.46 -0.36
CA LYS A 156 -23.38 -20.70 -0.55
C LYS A 156 -21.91 -20.33 -0.61
N ARG A 157 -21.05 -20.99 0.18
CA ARG A 157 -19.64 -20.58 0.29
C ARG A 157 -18.71 -21.76 0.12
N LYS A 158 -17.58 -21.52 -0.52
CA LYS A 158 -16.46 -22.48 -0.55
C LYS A 158 -15.66 -22.31 0.73
N VAL A 159 -15.72 -23.31 1.59
CA VAL A 159 -14.96 -23.33 2.85
C VAL A 159 -13.68 -24.12 2.64
N VAL A 160 -12.54 -23.51 2.94
CA VAL A 160 -11.22 -24.15 2.89
C VAL A 160 -10.43 -23.81 4.14
N TYR A 161 -9.47 -24.65 4.50
CA TYR A 161 -8.56 -24.41 5.62
C TYR A 161 -7.17 -24.15 5.07
N LEU A 162 -6.66 -22.93 5.29
CA LEU A 162 -5.40 -22.45 4.74
C LEU A 162 -4.36 -22.26 5.84
N ARG A 163 -3.09 -22.55 5.55
CA ARG A 163 -1.99 -22.22 6.46
C ARG A 163 -1.61 -20.76 6.27
N VAL A 164 -1.34 -20.06 7.37
CA VAL A 164 -0.89 -18.67 7.36
C VAL A 164 0.63 -18.62 7.35
N ARG A 165 1.20 -17.95 6.36
CA ARG A 165 2.64 -17.75 6.19
C ARG A 165 3.19 -16.84 7.30
N SER A 166 4.47 -17.00 7.63
CA SER A 166 5.15 -15.99 8.45
C SER A 166 5.53 -14.79 7.58
N ILE A 167 5.33 -13.58 8.09
CA ILE A 167 5.78 -12.38 7.38
C ILE A 167 7.31 -12.25 7.48
N PHE A 168 7.88 -12.69 8.60
CA PHE A 168 9.30 -12.56 8.89
C PHE A 168 10.05 -13.87 8.68
N ALA A 169 11.24 -13.76 8.11
CA ALA A 169 12.13 -14.87 7.85
C ALA A 169 12.65 -15.49 9.15
N LYS A 170 13.17 -16.71 9.03
CA LYS A 170 13.90 -17.40 10.10
C LYS A 170 15.38 -17.50 9.74
N ASN A 171 16.25 -17.32 10.74
CA ASN A 171 17.67 -17.61 10.60
C ASN A 171 17.93 -19.12 10.57
N SER A 172 19.19 -19.50 10.38
CA SER A 172 19.63 -20.91 10.34
C SER A 172 19.34 -21.69 11.63
N GLY A 173 19.28 -21.00 12.77
CA GLY A 173 18.87 -21.56 14.06
C GLY A 173 17.36 -21.67 14.27
N GLY A 174 16.55 -21.27 13.28
CA GLY A 174 15.08 -21.33 13.32
C GLY A 174 14.42 -20.17 14.07
N ALA A 175 15.19 -19.21 14.58
CA ALA A 175 14.67 -18.01 15.23
C ALA A 175 14.17 -17.00 14.19
N THR A 176 13.03 -16.38 14.46
CA THR A 176 12.49 -15.30 13.62
C THR A 176 13.41 -14.07 13.69
N ILE A 177 13.70 -13.48 12.53
CA ILE A 177 14.52 -12.27 12.39
C ILE A 177 13.72 -11.15 11.72
N PRO A 178 14.06 -9.86 11.92
CA PRO A 178 13.31 -8.73 11.37
C PRO A 178 13.61 -8.51 9.87
N VAL A 179 13.48 -9.57 9.07
CA VAL A 179 13.65 -9.57 7.61
C VAL A 179 12.38 -10.11 7.02
N ILE A 180 11.79 -9.44 6.02
CA ILE A 180 10.60 -9.95 5.33
C ILE A 180 10.96 -11.27 4.64
N ASP A 181 10.14 -12.29 4.83
CA ASP A 181 10.34 -13.60 4.22
C ASP A 181 10.21 -13.50 2.69
N SER A 182 11.20 -14.00 1.95
CA SER A 182 11.22 -13.96 0.49
C SER A 182 10.10 -14.78 -0.16
N GLU A 183 9.45 -15.67 0.58
CA GLU A 183 8.24 -16.37 0.11
C GLU A 183 6.95 -15.55 0.34
N ALA A 184 7.00 -14.51 1.19
CA ALA A 184 5.92 -13.56 1.37
C ALA A 184 5.95 -12.49 0.26
N VAL A 185 7.14 -11.94 -0.01
CA VAL A 185 7.34 -10.90 -1.03
C VAL A 185 8.56 -11.22 -1.89
N LEU A 186 8.35 -11.27 -3.21
CA LEU A 186 9.39 -11.50 -4.21
C LEU A 186 10.13 -10.19 -4.53
N PRO A 187 11.36 -10.27 -5.07
CA PRO A 187 12.09 -9.09 -5.51
C PRO A 187 11.25 -8.20 -6.44
N GLY A 188 11.22 -6.89 -6.14
CA GLY A 188 10.51 -5.87 -6.92
C GLY A 188 9.05 -5.65 -6.51
N GLU A 189 8.43 -6.58 -5.80
CA GLU A 189 7.00 -6.48 -5.49
C GLU A 189 6.64 -5.39 -4.50
N LEU A 190 7.57 -4.97 -3.63
CA LEU A 190 7.34 -3.81 -2.77
C LEU A 190 7.28 -2.49 -3.56
N THR A 191 7.76 -2.44 -4.79
CA THR A 191 7.89 -1.18 -5.56
C THR A 191 7.07 -1.18 -6.86
N GLN A 192 6.58 -2.35 -7.29
CA GLN A 192 5.99 -2.55 -8.62
C GLN A 192 4.67 -1.79 -8.84
N SER A 193 3.95 -1.49 -7.76
CA SER A 193 2.64 -0.84 -7.76
C SER A 193 2.70 0.67 -7.49
N LEU A 194 3.91 1.23 -7.34
CA LEU A 194 4.13 2.66 -7.20
C LEU A 194 4.15 3.34 -8.57
N CYS A 195 3.97 4.67 -8.62
CA CYS A 195 4.04 5.36 -9.89
C CYS A 195 5.45 5.29 -10.49
N SER A 196 5.50 5.12 -11.81
CA SER A 196 6.74 5.18 -12.57
C SER A 196 6.64 6.27 -13.65
N PRO A 197 7.50 7.31 -13.59
CA PRO A 197 8.54 7.51 -12.59
C PRO A 197 7.97 8.07 -11.26
N TRP A 198 8.67 7.89 -10.14
CA TRP A 198 8.18 8.23 -8.79
C TRP A 198 7.83 9.72 -8.63
N GLN A 199 8.40 10.59 -9.46
CA GLN A 199 8.11 12.02 -9.51
C GLN A 199 6.61 12.31 -9.69
N ASN A 200 5.86 11.40 -10.33
CA ASN A 200 4.41 11.54 -10.47
C ASN A 200 3.70 11.44 -9.12
N ASP A 201 4.06 10.45 -8.30
CA ASP A 201 3.55 10.38 -6.93
C ASP A 201 3.90 11.68 -6.20
N TYR A 202 5.16 12.10 -6.26
CA TYR A 202 5.63 13.32 -5.58
C TYR A 202 4.95 14.63 -5.96
N ARG A 203 4.22 14.69 -7.07
CA ARG A 203 3.42 15.86 -7.43
C ARG A 203 1.94 15.65 -7.13
N GLU A 204 1.38 14.51 -7.53
CA GLU A 204 -0.08 14.26 -7.55
C GLU A 204 -0.66 13.73 -6.24
N CYS A 205 0.19 13.17 -5.38
CA CYS A 205 -0.21 12.74 -4.06
C CYS A 205 -0.46 13.98 -3.14
N LEU A 206 -1.53 14.73 -3.41
CA LEU A 206 -1.99 15.96 -2.73
C LEU A 206 -2.43 15.73 -1.26
N CYS A 207 -2.08 14.60 -0.66
CA CYS A 207 -2.54 14.21 0.66
C CYS A 207 -1.46 14.51 1.73
N TYR A 208 -1.92 15.09 2.85
CA TYR A 208 -1.09 15.40 4.03
C TYR A 208 -0.54 14.17 4.78
N TYR A 209 -0.86 12.96 4.33
CA TYR A 209 -0.51 11.71 5.02
C TYR A 209 1.00 11.43 5.10
N TRP A 210 1.82 12.18 4.36
CA TRP A 210 3.26 11.91 4.20
C TRP A 210 4.17 13.04 4.63
N ALA A 211 3.67 13.94 5.48
CA ALA A 211 4.40 15.15 5.88
C ALA A 211 5.81 14.89 6.44
N SER A 212 6.07 13.69 6.97
CA SER A 212 7.39 13.29 7.50
C SER A 212 8.45 12.99 6.41
N SER A 213 8.02 12.59 5.21
CA SER A 213 8.92 12.11 4.14
C SER A 213 8.79 12.94 2.86
N ARG A 214 7.61 13.54 2.65
CA ARG A 214 7.26 14.51 1.63
C ARG A 214 6.45 15.64 2.31
N PRO A 215 7.11 16.58 3.01
CA PRO A 215 6.40 17.66 3.66
C PRO A 215 5.67 18.49 2.61
N ASP A 216 4.43 18.87 2.88
CA ASP A 216 3.63 19.73 1.99
C ASP A 216 3.75 21.19 2.43
N TYR A 217 3.68 21.44 3.76
CA TYR A 217 3.80 22.75 4.38
C TYR A 217 5.10 22.87 5.19
N VAL A 218 5.98 23.80 4.80
CA VAL A 218 7.34 23.97 5.34
C VAL A 218 7.64 25.43 5.67
N ASN A 219 8.72 25.69 6.41
CA ASN A 219 9.14 27.04 6.84
C ASN A 219 8.06 27.79 7.64
N VAL A 220 7.26 27.03 8.38
CA VAL A 220 6.08 27.54 9.09
C VAL A 220 6.48 28.48 10.22
N GLU A 221 5.87 29.65 10.24
CA GLU A 221 5.90 30.62 11.33
C GLU A 221 4.47 30.91 11.78
N LEU A 222 4.32 31.21 13.07
CA LEU A 222 3.06 31.63 13.67
C LEU A 222 3.16 33.13 13.97
N ASP A 223 2.10 33.87 13.67
CA ASP A 223 1.97 35.23 14.16
C ASP A 223 1.41 35.28 15.59
N ASP A 224 1.25 36.50 16.13
CA ASP A 224 0.78 36.74 17.51
C ASP A 224 -0.65 36.24 17.75
N ASP A 225 -1.46 36.10 16.69
CA ASP A 225 -2.82 35.56 16.74
C ASP A 225 -2.86 34.03 16.54
N GLY A 226 -1.69 33.40 16.35
CA GLY A 226 -1.54 31.97 16.10
C GLY A 226 -1.86 31.55 14.67
N VAL A 227 -1.98 32.48 13.73
CA VAL A 227 -2.14 32.18 12.31
C VAL A 227 -0.79 31.73 11.75
N SER A 228 -0.79 30.56 11.11
CA SER A 228 0.42 30.02 10.49
C SER A 228 0.61 30.55 9.08
N THR A 229 1.83 30.98 8.76
CA THR A 229 2.30 31.25 7.37
C THR A 229 3.50 30.37 7.05
N GLY A 230 3.67 30.00 5.78
CA GLY A 230 4.73 29.09 5.36
C GLY A 230 4.64 28.81 3.86
N ASN A 231 5.43 27.85 3.39
CA ASN A 231 5.54 27.55 1.97
C ASN A 231 4.94 26.18 1.64
N ASN A 232 4.41 26.06 0.42
CA ASN A 232 4.31 24.74 -0.21
C ASN A 232 5.75 24.23 -0.49
N TRP A 233 6.06 22.98 -0.15
CA TRP A 233 7.39 22.42 -0.37
C TRP A 233 7.83 22.44 -1.84
N LEU A 234 6.87 22.32 -2.76
CA LEU A 234 7.08 22.40 -4.20
C LEU A 234 7.16 23.83 -4.73
N SER A 235 7.09 24.88 -3.89
CA SER A 235 7.24 26.25 -4.35
C SER A 235 8.64 26.50 -4.94
N LEU A 236 8.68 27.14 -6.11
CA LEU A 236 9.91 27.57 -6.78
C LEU A 236 10.63 28.68 -6.02
N LYS A 237 9.88 29.51 -5.29
CA LYS A 237 10.38 30.58 -4.42
C LYS A 237 9.82 30.40 -3.01
N ARG A 238 10.63 30.72 -2.00
CA ARG A 238 10.23 30.67 -0.59
C ARG A 238 9.75 32.01 -0.05
N GLU A 239 10.07 33.10 -0.75
CA GLU A 239 9.63 34.44 -0.36
C GLU A 239 8.79 35.09 -1.46
N PRO A 240 7.65 35.72 -1.10
CA PRO A 240 7.06 35.73 0.25
C PRO A 240 6.56 34.36 0.70
N LYS A 241 6.39 34.16 2.01
CA LYS A 241 5.83 32.93 2.58
C LYS A 241 4.35 32.76 2.22
N GLU A 242 4.12 32.04 1.14
CA GLU A 242 2.79 31.75 0.64
C GLU A 242 2.60 30.25 0.35
N TYR A 243 1.42 29.76 0.74
CA TYR A 243 1.00 28.38 0.50
C TYR A 243 0.10 28.28 -0.72
N PHE A 244 0.60 27.67 -1.79
CA PHE A 244 -0.19 27.45 -3.01
C PHE A 244 -0.85 26.07 -2.97
N LEU A 245 -2.20 26.04 -2.95
CA LEU A 245 -3.00 24.81 -2.94
C LEU A 245 -3.14 24.15 -4.34
N ASN A 246 -3.03 24.94 -5.41
CA ASN A 246 -3.34 24.46 -6.76
C ASN A 246 -2.08 23.97 -7.49
N ALA A 247 -2.07 22.69 -7.88
CA ALA A 247 -1.01 22.09 -8.70
C ALA A 247 -0.77 22.81 -10.04
N GLY A 248 -1.73 23.59 -10.53
CA GLY A 248 -1.62 24.43 -11.74
C GLY A 248 -0.94 25.79 -11.52
N SER A 249 -0.58 26.16 -10.28
CA SER A 249 0.09 27.43 -10.02
C SER A 249 1.47 27.47 -10.70
N PRO A 250 1.80 28.55 -11.44
CA PRO A 250 3.14 28.73 -12.01
C PRO A 250 4.22 28.92 -10.94
N ALA A 251 3.83 29.14 -9.68
CA ALA A 251 4.75 29.25 -8.55
C ALA A 251 5.26 27.89 -8.04
N LEU A 252 4.65 26.78 -8.47
CA LEU A 252 5.05 25.43 -8.08
C LEU A 252 5.92 24.75 -9.14
N ILE A 253 6.75 23.80 -8.71
CA ILE A 253 7.55 22.96 -9.60
C ILE A 253 6.65 22.21 -10.58
N THR A 254 6.96 22.32 -11.86
CA THR A 254 6.24 21.61 -12.93
C THR A 254 6.70 20.15 -13.04
N TYR A 255 5.90 19.30 -13.69
CA TYR A 255 6.32 17.94 -14.05
C TYR A 255 7.64 17.91 -14.80
N ALA A 256 7.80 18.78 -15.80
CA ALA A 256 9.01 18.85 -16.60
C ALA A 256 10.22 19.25 -15.73
N GLY A 257 10.04 20.20 -14.79
CA GLY A 257 11.06 20.57 -13.83
C GLY A 257 11.43 19.41 -12.92
N LEU A 258 10.44 18.71 -12.35
CA LEU A 258 10.70 17.57 -11.48
C LEU A 258 11.40 16.42 -12.22
N PHE A 259 11.01 16.12 -13.45
CA PHE A 259 11.64 15.04 -14.22
C PHE A 259 13.08 15.35 -14.64
N ARG A 260 13.38 16.61 -14.98
CA ARG A 260 14.70 16.98 -15.52
C ARG A 260 15.72 17.35 -14.45
N GLU A 261 15.26 17.92 -13.34
CA GLU A 261 16.12 18.67 -12.43
C GLU A 261 15.62 18.59 -10.97
N TRP A 262 14.93 17.51 -10.59
CA TRP A 262 14.45 17.34 -9.20
C TRP A 262 15.54 17.58 -8.15
N GLN A 263 16.79 17.18 -8.42
CA GLN A 263 17.91 17.31 -7.47
C GLN A 263 18.21 18.76 -7.09
N SER A 264 18.05 19.69 -8.04
CA SER A 264 18.24 21.13 -7.79
C SER A 264 16.96 21.85 -7.40
N ARG A 265 15.80 21.19 -7.54
CA ARG A 265 14.48 21.78 -7.28
C ARG A 265 13.93 21.40 -5.91
N LEU A 266 14.11 20.16 -5.48
CA LEU A 266 13.69 19.67 -4.16
C LEU A 266 14.77 20.01 -3.13
N ARG A 267 14.37 20.67 -2.05
CA ARG A 267 15.23 20.99 -0.91
C ARG A 267 14.99 20.00 0.22
N PHE A 268 16.05 19.59 0.92
CA PHE A 268 15.91 18.81 2.14
C PHE A 268 15.23 19.65 3.22
N ILE A 269 14.41 19.00 4.05
CA ILE A 269 13.69 19.68 5.13
C ILE A 269 14.14 19.09 6.46
N ILE A 270 14.78 19.89 7.31
CA ILE A 270 15.25 19.49 8.63
C ILE A 270 14.52 20.35 9.67
N GLY A 271 13.86 19.70 10.63
CA GLY A 271 13.09 20.41 11.66
C GLY A 271 11.95 21.28 11.10
N GLY A 272 11.41 20.92 9.93
CA GLY A 272 10.35 21.68 9.26
C GLY A 272 10.83 22.89 8.44
N ARG A 273 12.15 23.07 8.27
CA ARG A 273 12.75 24.18 7.49
C ARG A 273 13.60 23.66 6.35
N ASP A 274 13.72 24.45 5.28
CA ASP A 274 14.71 24.16 4.23
C ASP A 274 16.12 24.04 4.85
N ALA A 275 16.82 22.98 4.45
CA ALA A 275 18.22 22.73 4.76
C ALA A 275 19.05 22.89 3.48
N ASP A 276 20.23 23.50 3.64
CA ASP A 276 21.22 23.67 2.57
C ASP A 276 22.03 22.38 2.32
#